data_AF-A0A0E0G0H7-F1
#
_entry.id   AF-A0A0E0G0H7-F1
#
_cell.length_a   1.000
_cell.length_b   1.000
_cell.length_c   1.000
_cell.angle_alpha   90.00
_cell.angle_beta   90.00
_cell.angle_gamma   90.00
#
_symmetry.space_group_name_H-M   'P 1'
#
loop_
_entity.id
_entity.type
_entity.pdbx_description
1 polymer ?
#
loop_
_entity_poly.entity_id
_entity_poly.type
_entity_poly.pdbx_seq_one_letter_code
_entity_poly.pdbx_strand_id
1 'polypeptide(L)'
;MFHLSRPTPRSDGPYASAESHLRINREAGGIAEAGGSRSRIGPDLAGDDAVGVGRGGGGGGAGAAGVRLSSYARLAARSSSAADAASASSPSERSSWKSMEFEIQSLLDKLQDVNDAMSRCAASTAPTTSVSQKLARHRDILHEFAQEFRRTRGNLSSIREHADLLSSVRDDITESKATGGMSPRVHLLRERASIHGSINQIDEVIGQAQSTRVALSNQRALFGDVQGKVKQLGEKFPVIRGLLGAIKRKKSKDTIILSAVIAACTIFLIIYWLSK
;
A
#
# COMPACT_ATOMS: atom_id res chain seq x y z
N MET A 1 52.47 43.31 -1.22
CA MET A 1 53.49 42.24 -1.30
C MET A 1 53.11 41.19 -0.27
N PHE A 2 52.28 40.21 -0.64
CA PHE A 2 52.69 38.88 -1.13
C PHE A 2 53.62 38.15 -0.15
N HIS A 3 53.05 37.18 0.58
CA HIS A 3 53.61 35.84 0.64
C HIS A 3 52.48 34.84 0.94
N LEU A 4 52.19 34.02 -0.07
CA LEU A 4 51.38 32.81 0.02
C LEU A 4 52.13 31.75 0.83
N SER A 5 51.40 30.93 1.58
CA SER A 5 51.69 29.50 1.70
C SER A 5 50.40 28.73 1.95
N ARG A 6 50.00 27.96 0.94
CA ARG A 6 48.96 26.93 0.97
C ARG A 6 49.49 25.67 1.67
N PRO A 7 48.59 24.82 2.18
CA PRO A 7 48.77 23.37 2.09
C PRO A 7 47.81 22.77 1.05
N THR A 8 48.35 21.85 0.24
CA THR A 8 47.67 21.04 -0.76
C THR A 8 46.87 19.87 -0.15
N PRO A 9 45.87 19.32 -0.87
CA PRO A 9 44.99 18.26 -0.40
C PRO A 9 45.61 16.87 -0.61
N ARG A 10 45.28 15.93 0.29
CA ARG A 10 45.54 14.49 0.11
C ARG A 10 44.22 13.76 -0.10
N SER A 11 44.30 12.83 -1.04
CA SER A 11 43.30 11.98 -1.65
C SER A 11 42.46 11.17 -0.66
N ASP A 12 41.18 10.96 -1.00
CA ASP A 12 40.59 9.66 -1.34
C ASP A 12 39.07 9.68 -1.07
N GLY A 13 38.30 9.52 -2.15
CA GLY A 13 36.84 9.54 -2.10
C GLY A 13 36.24 8.20 -1.65
N PRO A 14 34.94 8.16 -1.30
CA PRO A 14 34.23 6.89 -1.10
C PRO A 14 33.14 6.73 -2.17
N TYR A 15 33.45 6.09 -3.30
CA TYR A 15 32.43 5.60 -4.25
C TYR A 15 32.92 4.36 -5.02
N ALA A 16 32.64 3.19 -4.44
CA ALA A 16 32.45 1.88 -5.10
C ALA A 16 31.89 0.96 -4.01
N SER A 17 30.58 0.75 -3.87
CA SER A 17 29.67 -0.06 -4.69
C SER A 17 30.06 -1.54 -4.79
N ALA A 18 29.22 -2.34 -4.12
CA ALA A 18 28.78 -3.70 -4.46
C ALA A 18 29.76 -4.88 -4.37
N GLU A 19 29.40 -5.89 -3.56
CA GLU A 19 29.31 -7.32 -3.90
C GLU A 19 28.91 -8.08 -2.61
N SER A 20 27.64 -8.46 -2.43
CA SER A 20 27.10 -9.81 -2.72
C SER A 20 27.87 -10.94 -2.03
N HIS A 21 27.33 -11.54 -0.97
CA HIS A 21 27.50 -12.98 -0.69
C HIS A 21 26.43 -13.48 0.30
N LEU A 22 25.27 -13.84 -0.24
CA LEU A 22 24.28 -14.69 0.42
C LEU A 22 24.85 -16.12 0.41
N ARG A 23 25.35 -16.61 1.55
CA ARG A 23 25.75 -18.02 1.70
C ARG A 23 24.56 -18.85 2.19
N ILE A 24 24.10 -19.65 1.24
CA ILE A 24 23.33 -20.88 1.33
C ILE A 24 23.78 -21.71 2.54
N ASN A 25 22.83 -22.06 3.41
CA ASN A 25 23.01 -23.17 4.37
C ASN A 25 22.13 -24.32 3.89
N ARG A 26 22.81 -25.33 3.35
CA ARG A 26 22.30 -26.63 2.88
C ARG A 26 23.02 -27.69 3.72
N GLU A 27 22.32 -28.81 3.97
CA GLU A 27 22.81 -30.08 4.53
C GLU A 27 22.90 -30.10 6.07
N ALA A 28 22.54 -31.15 6.81
CA ALA A 28 22.05 -32.53 6.59
C ALA A 28 21.33 -32.91 7.92
N GLY A 29 20.51 -33.94 8.10
CA GLY A 29 20.18 -35.17 7.39
C GLY A 29 19.25 -35.98 8.31
N GLY A 30 18.67 -37.08 7.82
CA GLY A 30 17.86 -37.96 8.68
C GLY A 30 16.88 -38.84 7.93
N ILE A 31 17.42 -39.76 7.15
CA ILE A 31 16.75 -40.94 6.58
C ILE A 31 16.32 -41.90 7.69
N ALA A 32 15.06 -42.36 7.67
CA ALA A 32 14.67 -43.67 8.16
C ALA A 32 13.43 -44.16 7.39
N GLU A 33 13.62 -45.32 6.78
CA GLU A 33 12.75 -46.03 5.86
C GLU A 33 11.95 -47.11 6.62
N ALA A 34 11.03 -47.76 5.90
CA ALA A 34 10.38 -49.03 6.19
C ALA A 34 8.98 -49.00 6.86
N GLY A 35 8.03 -49.63 6.16
CA GLY A 35 6.80 -50.12 6.78
C GLY A 35 5.60 -50.21 5.86
N GLY A 36 5.69 -50.96 4.76
CA GLY A 36 4.54 -51.26 3.92
C GLY A 36 3.47 -52.07 4.66
N SER A 37 2.19 -51.83 4.30
CA SER A 37 1.17 -52.89 4.29
C SER A 37 0.03 -52.51 3.35
N ARG A 38 -0.16 -53.44 2.42
CA ARG A 38 -1.09 -53.49 1.31
C ARG A 38 -2.41 -54.04 1.84
N SER A 39 -3.54 -53.37 1.63
CA SER A 39 -4.79 -54.11 1.48
C SER A 39 -5.78 -53.37 0.59
N ARG A 40 -6.55 -54.20 -0.09
CA ARG A 40 -7.19 -54.03 -1.38
C ARG A 40 -8.67 -54.32 -1.15
N ILE A 41 -9.55 -53.33 -1.28
CA ILE A 41 -10.99 -53.55 -1.49
C ILE A 41 -11.51 -52.39 -2.35
N GLY A 42 -11.98 -52.70 -3.56
CA GLY A 42 -13.05 -51.93 -4.22
C GLY A 42 -14.29 -52.84 -4.30
N PRO A 43 -15.35 -52.51 -5.07
CA PRO A 43 -15.73 -51.22 -5.64
C PRO A 43 -17.23 -50.87 -5.37
N ASP A 44 -17.64 -49.71 -5.90
CA ASP A 44 -18.97 -49.45 -6.49
C ASP A 44 -20.17 -48.95 -5.65
N LEU A 45 -20.95 -48.10 -6.35
CA LEU A 45 -22.35 -47.71 -6.19
C LEU A 45 -22.75 -46.48 -5.34
N ALA A 46 -23.10 -45.44 -6.11
CA ALA A 46 -24.35 -44.67 -6.07
C ALA A 46 -24.63 -43.74 -4.87
N GLY A 47 -24.70 -42.45 -5.17
CA GLY A 47 -25.15 -41.39 -4.26
C GLY A 47 -25.13 -40.04 -4.94
N ASP A 48 -26.02 -39.89 -5.92
CA ASP A 48 -26.39 -38.63 -6.54
C ASP A 48 -27.09 -37.76 -5.47
N ASP A 49 -26.35 -36.85 -4.84
CA ASP A 49 -26.94 -35.80 -4.02
C ASP A 49 -26.27 -34.47 -4.34
N ALA A 50 -26.94 -33.74 -5.22
CA ALA A 50 -26.70 -32.36 -5.56
C ALA A 50 -26.81 -31.47 -4.30
N VAL A 51 -25.68 -31.26 -3.60
CA VAL A 51 -25.59 -30.19 -2.60
C VAL A 51 -25.38 -28.88 -3.33
N GLY A 52 -26.47 -28.11 -3.36
CA GLY A 52 -26.58 -26.80 -3.95
C GLY A 52 -25.41 -25.88 -3.64
N VAL A 53 -24.82 -25.35 -4.71
CA VAL A 53 -23.89 -24.23 -4.67
C VAL A 53 -24.65 -23.01 -4.15
N GLY A 54 -24.61 -22.80 -2.83
CA GLY A 54 -24.97 -21.56 -2.15
C GLY A 54 -23.95 -20.45 -2.47
N ARG A 55 -23.97 -19.97 -3.72
CA ARG A 55 -23.29 -18.71 -4.10
C ARG A 55 -24.11 -17.55 -3.54
N GLY A 56 -23.68 -17.00 -2.40
CA GLY A 56 -24.14 -15.68 -1.96
C GLY A 56 -24.03 -15.47 -0.46
N GLY A 57 -22.97 -14.81 0.01
CA GLY A 57 -22.93 -14.39 1.41
C GLY A 57 -21.59 -13.83 1.93
N GLY A 58 -20.46 -14.05 1.23
CA GLY A 58 -19.14 -13.67 1.75
C GLY A 58 -18.74 -12.19 1.63
N GLY A 59 -19.52 -11.37 0.92
CA GLY A 59 -19.14 -9.97 0.61
C GLY A 59 -19.66 -8.91 1.58
N GLY A 60 -20.67 -9.22 2.40
CA GLY A 60 -21.37 -8.22 3.22
C GLY A 60 -20.62 -7.80 4.49
N GLY A 61 -19.95 -8.74 5.16
CA GLY A 61 -19.30 -8.49 6.45
C GLY A 61 -18.10 -7.56 6.38
N ALA A 62 -17.21 -7.79 5.40
CA ALA A 62 -16.03 -6.95 5.20
C ALA A 62 -16.40 -5.53 4.75
N GLY A 63 -17.42 -5.38 3.89
CA GLY A 63 -17.94 -4.08 3.48
C GLY A 63 -18.53 -3.28 4.64
N ALA A 64 -19.33 -3.94 5.50
CA ALA A 64 -19.91 -3.30 6.68
C ALA A 64 -18.83 -2.86 7.69
N ALA A 65 -17.81 -3.69 7.94
CA ALA A 65 -16.67 -3.35 8.79
C ALA A 65 -15.91 -2.13 8.25
N GLY A 66 -15.63 -2.09 6.95
CA GLY A 66 -14.95 -0.97 6.31
C GLY A 66 -15.74 0.34 6.37
N VAL A 67 -17.07 0.30 6.15
CA VAL A 67 -17.93 1.50 6.25
C VAL A 67 -17.99 2.02 7.69
N ARG A 68 -18.12 1.13 8.68
CA ARG A 68 -18.13 1.53 10.09
C ARG A 68 -16.78 2.10 10.52
N LEU A 69 -15.68 1.46 10.14
CA LEU A 69 -14.33 1.94 10.45
C LEU A 69 -14.04 3.30 9.82
N SER A 70 -14.44 3.52 8.57
CA SER A 70 -14.28 4.83 7.91
C SER A 70 -15.18 5.91 8.51
N SER A 71 -16.40 5.57 8.96
CA SER A 71 -17.24 6.49 9.72
C SER A 71 -16.60 6.88 11.05
N TYR A 72 -16.05 5.91 11.78
CA TYR A 72 -15.32 6.10 13.05
C TYR A 72 -14.03 6.92 12.87
N ALA A 73 -13.29 6.70 11.78
CA ALA A 73 -12.08 7.46 11.46
C ALA A 73 -12.39 8.93 11.11
N ARG A 74 -13.46 9.21 10.35
CA ARG A 74 -13.92 10.58 10.09
C ARG A 74 -14.35 11.28 11.37
N LEU A 75 -14.99 10.53 12.25
CA LEU A 75 -15.36 10.96 13.58
C LEU A 75 -14.07 11.33 14.35
N ALA A 76 -13.08 10.44 14.44
CA ALA A 76 -11.82 10.74 15.13
C ALA A 76 -11.09 11.96 14.53
N ALA A 77 -11.15 12.15 13.22
CA ALA A 77 -10.56 13.30 12.54
C ALA A 77 -11.23 14.64 12.94
N ARG A 78 -12.56 14.71 13.08
CA ARG A 78 -13.21 15.96 13.54
C ARG A 78 -12.83 16.32 14.98
N SER A 79 -12.60 15.32 15.85
CA SER A 79 -12.17 15.56 17.23
C SER A 79 -10.70 16.02 17.33
N SER A 80 -9.88 15.73 16.31
CA SER A 80 -8.49 16.19 16.26
C SER A 80 -8.35 17.70 16.00
N SER A 81 -9.40 18.34 15.48
CA SER A 81 -9.46 19.79 15.33
C SER A 81 -9.59 20.43 16.72
N ALA A 82 -8.56 21.15 17.17
CA ALA A 82 -8.46 21.72 18.52
C ALA A 82 -9.62 22.65 18.93
N ALA A 83 -10.39 23.19 17.96
CA ALA A 83 -11.57 24.00 18.21
C ALA A 83 -12.80 23.18 18.65
N ASP A 84 -12.91 21.91 18.24
CA ASP A 84 -14.05 21.03 18.50
C ASP A 84 -13.80 20.00 19.60
N ALA A 85 -12.54 19.83 20.04
CA ALA A 85 -12.17 18.94 21.14
C ALA A 85 -12.85 19.34 22.47
N ALA A 86 -13.09 20.63 22.70
CA ALA A 86 -13.85 21.13 23.85
C ALA A 86 -15.34 20.75 23.77
N SER A 87 -15.91 20.72 22.55
CA SER A 87 -17.29 20.29 22.25
C SER A 87 -17.46 18.77 22.33
N ALA A 88 -16.41 18.02 21.98
CA ALA A 88 -16.33 16.55 22.02
C ALA A 88 -16.27 15.96 23.44
N SER A 89 -16.23 16.80 24.47
CA SER A 89 -16.29 16.41 25.88
C SER A 89 -17.70 16.01 26.34
N SER A 90 -18.74 16.24 25.51
CA SER A 90 -20.11 15.91 25.86
C SER A 90 -20.28 14.40 26.18
N PRO A 91 -20.86 14.04 27.34
CA PRO A 91 -21.06 12.64 27.75
C PRO A 91 -21.86 11.80 26.74
N SER A 92 -22.78 12.43 26.00
CA SER A 92 -23.61 11.77 24.99
C SER A 92 -22.80 11.34 23.77
N GLU A 93 -21.88 12.19 23.31
CA GLU A 93 -20.96 11.83 22.23
C GLU A 93 -20.07 10.69 22.69
N ARG A 94 -19.44 10.77 23.87
CA ARG A 94 -18.58 9.71 24.45
C ARG A 94 -19.24 8.32 24.40
N SER A 95 -20.53 8.24 24.73
CA SER A 95 -21.30 6.99 24.68
C SER A 95 -21.50 6.48 23.25
N SER A 96 -21.78 7.37 22.30
CA SER A 96 -21.92 7.05 20.87
C SER A 96 -20.63 6.46 20.28
N TRP A 97 -19.47 7.04 20.61
CA TRP A 97 -18.16 6.54 20.20
C TRP A 97 -17.88 5.13 20.69
N LYS A 98 -18.14 4.90 21.98
CA LYS A 98 -17.90 3.60 22.62
C LYS A 98 -18.82 2.52 22.05
N SER A 99 -20.04 2.90 21.67
CA SER A 99 -20.98 2.03 20.96
C SER A 99 -20.47 1.67 19.56
N MET A 100 -19.91 2.63 18.83
CA MET A 100 -19.34 2.41 17.49
C MET A 100 -18.06 1.54 17.55
N GLU A 101 -17.21 1.74 18.56
CA GLU A 101 -16.05 0.88 18.82
C GLU A 101 -16.47 -0.57 19.06
N PHE A 102 -17.51 -0.78 19.89
CA PHE A 102 -18.03 -2.11 20.17
C PHE A 102 -18.60 -2.78 18.92
N GLU A 103 -19.31 -2.02 18.08
CA GLU A 103 -19.85 -2.52 16.82
C GLU A 103 -18.75 -2.94 15.83
N ILE A 104 -17.69 -2.12 15.68
CA ILE A 104 -16.54 -2.44 14.82
C ILE A 104 -15.81 -3.69 15.34
N GLN A 105 -15.62 -3.79 16.66
CA GLN A 105 -15.01 -4.97 17.27
C GLN A 105 -15.84 -6.23 17.00
N SER A 106 -17.17 -6.16 17.17
CA SER A 106 -18.07 -7.28 16.85
C SER A 106 -18.02 -7.68 15.36
N LEU A 107 -17.90 -6.71 14.45
CA LEU A 107 -17.77 -6.98 13.01
C LEU A 107 -16.42 -7.63 12.66
N LEU A 108 -15.33 -7.21 13.30
CA LEU A 108 -14.01 -7.83 13.16
C LEU A 108 -14.00 -9.27 13.68
N ASP A 109 -14.58 -9.52 14.85
CA ASP A 109 -14.69 -10.86 15.43
C ASP A 109 -15.51 -11.79 14.52
N LYS A 110 -16.65 -11.32 13.99
CA LYS A 110 -17.44 -12.07 13.01
C LYS A 110 -16.66 -12.37 11.73
N LEU A 111 -15.84 -11.44 11.25
CA LEU A 111 -15.00 -11.66 10.07
C LEU A 111 -13.89 -12.68 10.36
N GLN A 112 -13.37 -12.70 11.59
CA GLN A 112 -12.42 -13.70 12.06
C GLN A 112 -13.04 -15.09 12.09
N ASP A 113 -14.24 -15.22 12.67
CA ASP A 113 -14.97 -16.49 12.70
C ASP A 113 -15.22 -17.06 11.30
N VAL A 114 -15.58 -16.20 10.34
CA VAL A 114 -15.74 -16.58 8.93
C VAL A 114 -14.40 -17.02 8.31
N ASN A 115 -13.29 -16.36 8.64
CA ASN A 115 -11.96 -16.75 8.17
C ASN A 115 -11.54 -18.13 8.73
N ASP A 116 -11.83 -18.38 10.00
CA ASP A 116 -11.52 -19.64 10.67
C ASP A 116 -12.40 -20.78 10.13
N ALA A 117 -13.68 -20.53 9.88
CA ALA A 117 -14.57 -21.49 9.22
C ALA A 117 -14.08 -21.81 7.80
N MET A 118 -13.68 -20.80 7.02
CA MET A 118 -13.12 -20.97 5.68
C MET A 118 -11.81 -21.77 5.71
N SER A 119 -10.97 -21.53 6.72
CA SER A 119 -9.73 -22.28 6.96
C SER A 119 -9.98 -23.76 7.25
N ARG A 120 -10.98 -24.07 8.07
CA ARG A 120 -11.37 -25.45 8.38
C ARG A 120 -11.94 -26.18 7.16
N CYS A 121 -12.79 -25.51 6.37
CA CYS A 121 -13.33 -26.08 5.12
C CYS A 121 -12.24 -26.30 4.07
N ALA A 122 -11.31 -25.36 3.92
CA ALA A 122 -10.18 -25.47 2.99
C ALA A 122 -9.19 -26.59 3.38
N ALA A 123 -9.09 -26.94 4.67
CA ALA A 123 -8.30 -28.06 5.15
C ALA A 123 -9.00 -29.42 4.97
N SER A 124 -10.33 -29.45 4.97
CA SER A 124 -11.15 -30.66 4.81
C SER A 124 -11.30 -31.09 3.32
N THR A 125 -11.23 -30.13 2.40
CA THR A 125 -11.32 -30.39 0.95
C THR A 125 -9.92 -30.37 0.32
N ALA A 126 -9.72 -31.08 -0.80
CA ALA A 126 -8.46 -31.00 -1.54
C ALA A 126 -8.07 -29.53 -1.80
N PRO A 127 -6.87 -29.10 -1.38
CA PRO A 127 -6.49 -27.70 -1.44
C PRO A 127 -6.39 -27.25 -2.90
N THR A 128 -7.26 -26.32 -3.28
CA THR A 128 -7.19 -25.67 -4.58
C THR A 128 -6.48 -24.32 -4.45
N THR A 129 -5.68 -23.94 -5.46
CA THR A 129 -4.99 -22.65 -5.50
C THR A 129 -5.93 -21.46 -5.33
N SER A 130 -7.15 -21.54 -5.90
CA SER A 130 -8.15 -20.47 -5.83
C SER A 130 -8.75 -20.28 -4.43
N VAL A 131 -8.99 -21.37 -3.69
CA VAL A 131 -9.47 -21.30 -2.30
C VAL A 131 -8.36 -20.77 -1.39
N SER A 132 -7.13 -21.26 -1.56
CA SER A 132 -5.97 -20.80 -0.79
C SER A 132 -5.69 -19.32 -0.98
N GLN A 133 -5.78 -18.83 -2.22
CA GLN A 133 -5.60 -17.41 -2.54
C GLN A 133 -6.72 -16.53 -1.95
N LYS A 134 -7.98 -16.93 -2.05
CA LYS A 134 -9.09 -16.18 -1.44
C LYS A 134 -8.94 -16.10 0.07
N LEU A 135 -8.57 -17.19 0.70
CA LEU A 135 -8.38 -17.26 2.15
C LEU A 135 -7.23 -16.36 2.61
N ALA A 136 -6.11 -16.36 1.90
CA ALA A 136 -5.01 -15.42 2.15
C ALA A 136 -5.50 -13.96 2.07
N ARG A 137 -6.28 -13.62 1.04
CA ARG A 137 -6.85 -12.27 0.92
C ARG A 137 -7.81 -11.89 2.05
N HIS A 138 -8.64 -12.82 2.50
CA HIS A 138 -9.53 -12.57 3.65
C HIS A 138 -8.73 -12.36 4.96
N ARG A 139 -7.58 -13.02 5.12
CA ARG A 139 -6.69 -12.79 6.26
C ARG A 139 -6.01 -11.42 6.18
N ASP A 140 -5.54 -11.04 4.99
CA ASP A 140 -4.94 -9.72 4.76
C ASP A 140 -5.93 -8.59 5.09
N ILE A 141 -7.16 -8.68 4.57
CA ILE A 141 -8.22 -7.68 4.79
C ILE A 141 -8.56 -7.57 6.28
N LEU A 142 -8.68 -8.69 6.99
CA LEU A 142 -8.94 -8.69 8.43
C LEU A 142 -7.80 -8.03 9.20
N HIS A 143 -6.55 -8.36 8.85
CA HIS A 143 -5.38 -7.77 9.50
C HIS A 143 -5.30 -6.27 9.27
N GLU A 144 -5.57 -5.81 8.04
CA GLU A 144 -5.62 -4.40 7.66
C GLU A 144 -6.67 -3.64 8.49
N PHE A 145 -7.92 -4.12 8.53
CA PHE A 145 -8.98 -3.48 9.32
C PHE A 145 -8.69 -3.48 10.83
N ALA A 146 -8.15 -4.58 11.36
CA ALA A 146 -7.79 -4.65 12.77
C ALA A 146 -6.66 -3.68 13.14
N GLN A 147 -5.68 -3.53 12.25
CA GLN A 147 -4.58 -2.58 12.41
C GLN A 147 -5.07 -1.14 12.34
N GLU A 148 -5.89 -0.81 11.34
CA GLU A 148 -6.48 0.52 11.18
C GLU A 148 -7.38 0.90 12.36
N PHE A 149 -8.17 -0.05 12.87
CA PHE A 149 -8.99 0.15 14.06
C PHE A 149 -8.14 0.47 15.29
N ARG A 150 -7.09 -0.31 15.56
CA ARG A 150 -6.16 -0.04 16.67
C ARG A 150 -5.49 1.33 16.54
N ARG A 151 -5.05 1.69 15.34
CA ARG A 151 -4.43 3.00 15.07
C ARG A 151 -5.40 4.14 15.33
N THR A 152 -6.62 4.03 14.84
CA THR A 152 -7.67 5.07 14.98
C THR A 152 -8.09 5.22 16.45
N ARG A 153 -8.27 4.11 17.16
CA ARG A 153 -8.59 4.10 18.60
C ARG A 153 -7.46 4.71 19.44
N GLY A 154 -6.21 4.38 19.15
CA GLY A 154 -5.05 4.98 19.83
C GLY A 154 -4.95 6.49 19.61
N ASN A 155 -5.14 6.93 18.36
CA ASN A 155 -5.19 8.36 18.03
C ASN A 155 -6.31 9.09 18.78
N LEU A 156 -7.50 8.49 18.85
CA LEU A 156 -8.63 9.07 19.58
C LEU A 156 -8.37 9.15 21.10
N SER A 157 -7.74 8.13 21.70
CA SER A 157 -7.32 8.16 23.11
C SER A 157 -6.35 9.31 23.37
N SER A 158 -5.34 9.49 22.52
CA SER A 158 -4.35 10.55 22.68
C SER A 158 -4.96 11.95 22.56
N ILE A 159 -5.82 12.18 21.55
CA ILE A 159 -6.56 13.44 21.39
C ILE A 159 -7.41 13.72 22.62
N ARG A 160 -8.02 12.66 23.17
CA ARG A 160 -8.88 12.77 24.33
C ARG A 160 -8.10 13.11 25.60
N GLU A 161 -7.02 12.41 25.87
CA GLU A 161 -6.13 12.70 27.00
C GLU A 161 -5.66 14.15 26.93
N HIS A 162 -5.32 14.62 25.73
CA HIS A 162 -4.98 16.02 25.50
C HIS A 162 -6.16 16.98 25.79
N ALA A 163 -7.38 16.64 25.39
CA ALA A 163 -8.58 17.43 25.67
C ALA A 163 -8.91 17.47 27.18
N ASP A 164 -8.81 16.33 27.88
CA ASP A 164 -9.05 16.23 29.32
C ASP A 164 -8.01 17.08 30.10
N LEU A 165 -6.73 17.07 29.67
CA LEU A 165 -5.68 17.94 30.22
C LEU A 165 -5.95 19.44 29.97
N LEU A 166 -6.36 19.82 28.75
CA LEU A 166 -6.70 21.21 28.43
C LEU A 166 -7.94 21.71 29.18
N SER A 167 -8.92 20.84 29.42
CA SER A 167 -10.09 21.17 30.26
C SER A 167 -9.64 21.47 31.68
N SER A 168 -8.83 20.60 32.29
CA SER A 168 -8.27 20.81 33.63
C SER A 168 -7.51 22.14 33.74
N VAL A 169 -6.64 22.44 32.76
CA VAL A 169 -5.91 23.72 32.74
C VAL A 169 -6.84 24.92 32.54
N ARG A 170 -7.88 24.78 31.71
CA ARG A 170 -8.87 25.84 31.54
C ARG A 170 -9.64 26.08 32.84
N ASP A 171 -10.05 25.02 33.53
CA ASP A 171 -10.76 25.10 34.80
C ASP A 171 -9.88 25.80 35.85
N ASP A 172 -8.61 25.41 35.98
CA ASP A 172 -7.62 26.07 36.85
C ASP A 172 -7.41 27.56 36.51
N ILE A 173 -7.36 27.91 35.22
CA ILE A 173 -7.23 29.30 34.76
C ILE A 173 -8.50 30.09 35.10
N THR A 174 -9.69 29.50 34.89
CA THR A 174 -10.95 30.17 35.21
C THR A 174 -11.10 30.39 36.71
N GLU A 175 -10.70 29.42 37.52
CA GLU A 175 -10.65 29.52 38.97
C GLU A 175 -9.67 30.60 39.42
N SER A 176 -8.44 30.58 38.88
CA SER A 176 -7.41 31.61 39.13
C SER A 176 -7.90 33.02 38.78
N LYS A 177 -8.63 33.15 37.67
CA LYS A 177 -9.22 34.41 37.21
C LYS A 177 -10.42 34.84 38.08
N ALA A 178 -11.25 33.90 38.54
CA ALA A 178 -12.37 34.14 39.44
C ALA A 178 -11.92 34.58 40.84
N THR A 179 -10.77 34.09 41.31
CA THR A 179 -10.13 34.53 42.57
C THR A 179 -9.43 35.89 42.47
N GLY A 180 -9.53 36.60 41.34
CA GLY A 180 -9.22 38.04 41.26
C GLY A 180 -7.75 38.41 40.99
N GLY A 181 -7.00 37.63 40.21
CA GLY A 181 -5.57 37.93 40.00
C GLY A 181 -5.04 37.64 38.61
N MET A 182 -4.99 38.66 37.75
CA MET A 182 -3.89 38.77 36.79
C MET A 182 -3.42 40.21 36.77
N SER A 183 -2.33 40.48 37.50
CA SER A 183 -1.68 41.79 37.48
C SER A 183 -1.32 42.17 36.03
N PRO A 184 -1.49 43.43 35.60
CA PRO A 184 -1.14 43.89 34.25
C PRO A 184 0.27 43.46 33.80
N ARG A 185 1.20 43.33 34.75
CA ARG A 185 2.56 42.83 34.51
C ARG A 185 2.60 41.39 34.00
N VAL A 186 1.75 40.51 34.52
CA VAL A 186 1.70 39.09 34.11
C VAL A 186 1.04 38.95 32.73
N HIS A 187 0.10 39.84 32.40
CA HIS A 187 -0.47 39.92 31.05
C HIS A 187 0.61 40.26 30.00
N LEU A 188 1.47 41.25 30.27
CA LEU A 188 2.58 41.62 29.39
C LEU A 188 3.64 40.51 29.26
N LEU A 189 3.92 39.78 30.35
CA LEU A 189 4.84 38.64 30.30
C LEU A 189 4.28 37.49 29.45
N ARG A 190 2.97 37.22 29.56
CA ARG A 190 2.28 36.24 28.72
C ARG A 190 2.27 36.66 27.25
N GLU A 191 2.02 37.94 26.97
CA GLU A 191 2.08 38.49 25.61
C GLU A 191 3.48 38.29 25.01
N ARG A 192 4.53 38.64 25.76
CA ARG A 192 5.92 38.40 25.33
C ARG A 192 6.21 36.92 25.08
N ALA A 193 5.73 36.03 25.95
CA ALA A 193 5.89 34.58 25.77
C ALA A 193 5.15 34.09 24.51
N SER A 194 3.96 34.61 24.23
CA SER A 194 3.21 34.28 23.02
C SER A 194 3.90 34.78 21.74
N ILE A 195 4.49 35.98 21.78
CA ILE A 195 5.28 36.53 20.68
C ILE A 195 6.49 35.62 20.41
N HIS A 196 7.25 35.23 21.45
CA HIS A 196 8.36 34.30 21.29
C HIS A 196 7.93 32.94 20.71
N GLY A 197 6.77 32.42 21.14
CA GLY A 197 6.18 31.21 20.54
C GLY A 197 5.88 31.37 19.05
N SER A 198 5.32 32.52 18.65
CA SER A 198 5.04 32.84 17.24
C SER A 198 6.32 33.00 16.40
N ILE A 199 7.39 33.60 16.95
CA ILE A 199 8.69 33.67 16.26
C ILE A 199 9.20 32.25 15.94
N ASN A 200 9.19 31.34 16.92
CA ASN A 200 9.67 29.98 16.70
C ASN A 200 8.82 29.22 15.65
N GLN A 201 7.50 29.46 15.63
CA GLN A 201 6.63 28.89 14.59
C GLN A 201 6.93 29.46 13.20
N ILE A 202 7.24 30.76 13.11
CA ILE A 202 7.66 31.39 11.84
C ILE A 202 8.97 30.77 11.35
N ASP A 203 9.94 30.52 12.24
CA ASP A 203 11.20 29.87 11.88
C ASP A 203 10.99 28.45 11.33
N GLU A 204 10.08 27.67 11.92
CA GLU A 204 9.70 26.35 11.41
C GLU A 204 9.06 26.45 10.01
N VAL A 205 8.13 27.40 9.80
CA VAL A 205 7.51 27.64 8.49
C VAL A 205 8.54 28.06 7.45
N ILE A 206 9.52 28.88 7.83
CA ILE A 206 10.65 29.25 6.96
C ILE A 206 11.48 28.00 6.61
N GLY A 207 11.80 27.16 7.59
CA GLY A 207 12.51 25.90 7.38
C GLY A 207 11.76 24.97 6.42
N GLN A 208 10.45 24.82 6.61
CA GLN A 208 9.59 24.02 5.73
C GLN A 208 9.53 24.60 4.31
N ALA A 209 9.42 25.92 4.17
CA ALA A 209 9.44 26.60 2.88
C ALA A 209 10.78 26.42 2.14
N GLN A 210 11.91 26.48 2.86
CA GLN A 210 13.23 26.21 2.29
C GLN A 210 13.37 24.75 1.85
N SER A 211 12.94 23.80 2.67
CA SER A 211 12.92 22.37 2.32
C SER A 211 12.07 22.13 1.06
N THR A 212 10.89 22.75 0.98
CA THR A 212 10.01 22.66 -0.19
C THR A 212 10.66 23.26 -1.44
N ARG A 213 11.35 24.40 -1.31
CA ARG A 213 12.11 25.01 -2.42
C ARG A 213 13.19 24.07 -2.94
N VAL A 214 13.94 23.41 -2.06
CA VAL A 214 14.98 22.42 -2.45
C VAL A 214 14.33 21.21 -3.13
N ALA A 215 13.23 20.69 -2.58
CA ALA A 215 12.50 19.57 -3.19
C ALA A 215 12.00 19.89 -4.60
N LEU A 216 11.40 21.07 -4.81
CA LEU A 216 10.97 21.53 -6.14
C LEU A 216 12.15 21.72 -7.11
N SER A 217 13.28 22.23 -6.62
CA SER A 217 14.52 22.32 -7.42
C SER A 217 15.01 20.94 -7.86
N ASN A 218 14.99 19.96 -6.97
CA ASN A 218 15.38 18.58 -7.29
C ASN A 218 14.40 17.95 -8.29
N GLN A 219 13.09 18.15 -8.11
CA GLN A 219 12.07 17.71 -9.08
C GLN A 219 12.30 18.33 -10.46
N ARG A 220 12.63 19.63 -10.54
CA ARG A 220 12.98 20.31 -11.80
C ARG A 220 14.17 19.65 -12.48
N ALA A 221 15.23 19.30 -11.73
CA ALA A 221 16.39 18.60 -12.26
C ALA A 221 16.03 17.20 -12.78
N LEU A 222 15.20 16.45 -12.03
CA LEU A 222 14.69 15.14 -12.46
C LEU A 222 13.85 15.23 -13.74
N PHE A 223 12.98 16.25 -13.87
CA PHE A 223 12.24 16.47 -15.12
C PHE A 223 13.15 16.77 -16.30
N GLY A 224 14.24 17.51 -16.08
CA GLY A 224 15.28 17.73 -17.09
C GLY A 224 15.91 16.41 -17.56
N ASP A 225 16.26 15.53 -16.62
CA ASP A 225 16.83 14.20 -16.93
C ASP A 225 15.81 13.29 -17.65
N VAL A 226 14.56 13.26 -17.21
CA VAL A 226 13.48 12.52 -17.87
C VAL A 226 13.26 13.03 -19.29
N GLN A 227 13.23 14.36 -19.49
CA GLN A 227 13.13 14.95 -20.83
C GLN A 227 14.31 14.53 -21.72
N GLY A 228 15.53 14.48 -21.16
CA GLY A 228 16.71 13.96 -21.85
C GLY A 228 16.56 12.49 -22.26
N LYS A 229 16.12 11.62 -21.33
CA LYS A 229 15.88 10.20 -21.60
C LYS A 229 14.76 9.97 -22.61
N VAL A 230 13.67 10.73 -22.53
CA VAL A 230 12.57 10.66 -23.51
C VAL A 230 13.04 11.07 -24.90
N LYS A 231 13.89 12.11 -24.99
CA LYS A 231 14.51 12.50 -26.26
C LYS A 231 15.40 11.39 -26.82
N GLN A 232 16.23 10.75 -25.98
CA GLN A 232 17.04 9.59 -26.37
C GLN A 232 16.18 8.41 -26.85
N LEU A 233 15.06 8.10 -26.19
CA LEU A 233 14.11 7.08 -26.66
C LEU A 233 13.48 7.46 -28.01
N GLY A 234 13.16 8.74 -28.21
CA GLY A 234 12.72 9.31 -29.49
C GLY A 234 13.69 9.03 -30.63
N GLU A 235 14.99 9.15 -30.37
CA GLU A 235 16.06 8.86 -31.35
C GLU A 235 16.19 7.36 -31.66
N LYS A 236 15.75 6.46 -30.76
CA LYS A 236 15.77 4.99 -30.98
C LYS A 236 14.49 4.44 -31.62
N PHE A 237 13.37 5.15 -31.53
CA PHE A 237 12.14 4.79 -32.22
C PHE A 237 12.26 4.58 -33.75
N PRO A 238 12.98 5.41 -34.54
CA PRO A 238 13.15 5.18 -35.97
C PRO A 238 13.96 3.90 -36.28
N VAL A 239 14.90 3.52 -35.42
CA VAL A 239 15.67 2.25 -35.56
C VAL A 239 14.74 1.04 -35.37
N ILE A 240 13.82 1.11 -34.38
CA ILE A 240 12.81 0.07 -34.15
C ILE A 240 11.86 -0.03 -35.37
N ARG A 241 11.43 1.11 -35.93
CA ARG A 241 10.61 1.12 -37.16
C ARG A 241 11.37 0.53 -38.36
N GLY A 242 12.68 0.79 -38.45
CA GLY A 242 13.56 0.18 -39.47
C GLY A 242 13.64 -1.34 -39.34
N LEU A 243 13.86 -1.85 -38.13
CA LEU A 243 13.88 -3.29 -37.84
C LEU A 243 12.53 -3.97 -38.12
N LEU A 244 11.42 -3.34 -37.70
CA LEU A 244 10.07 -3.83 -37.98
C LEU A 244 9.79 -3.88 -39.49
N GLY A 245 10.27 -2.88 -40.23
CA GLY A 245 10.20 -2.84 -41.70
C GLY A 245 11.04 -3.93 -42.38
N ALA A 246 12.23 -4.21 -41.86
CA ALA A 246 13.10 -5.28 -42.36
C ALA A 246 12.49 -6.67 -42.12
N ILE A 247 11.89 -6.89 -40.94
CA ILE A 247 11.15 -8.12 -40.61
C ILE A 247 9.96 -8.32 -41.57
N LYS A 248 9.18 -7.26 -41.81
CA LYS A 248 8.03 -7.33 -42.74
C LYS A 248 8.47 -7.62 -44.18
N ARG A 249 9.60 -7.06 -44.64
CA ARG A 249 10.17 -7.34 -45.97
C ARG A 249 10.67 -8.78 -46.13
N LYS A 250 11.18 -9.41 -45.06
CA LYS A 250 11.58 -10.82 -45.13
C LYS A 250 10.34 -11.73 -45.28
N LYS A 251 9.30 -11.47 -44.50
CA LYS A 251 8.02 -12.20 -44.58
C LYS A 251 7.29 -12.01 -45.92
N SER A 252 7.39 -10.83 -46.54
CA SER A 252 6.78 -10.59 -47.86
C SER A 252 7.47 -11.36 -48.98
N LYS A 253 8.81 -11.54 -48.93
CA LYS A 253 9.56 -12.31 -49.93
C LYS A 253 9.14 -13.78 -49.93
N ASP A 254 9.03 -14.40 -48.76
CA ASP A 254 8.63 -15.79 -48.63
C ASP A 254 7.20 -16.03 -49.17
N THR A 255 6.30 -15.06 -48.96
CA THR A 255 4.92 -15.12 -49.46
C THR A 255 4.85 -14.98 -50.99
N ILE A 256 5.66 -14.08 -51.58
CA ILE A 256 5.73 -13.87 -53.04
C ILE A 256 6.27 -15.11 -53.76
N ILE A 257 7.31 -15.73 -53.21
CA ILE A 257 7.91 -16.95 -53.80
C ILE A 257 6.90 -18.10 -53.75
N LEU A 258 6.22 -18.29 -52.61
CA LEU A 258 5.25 -19.36 -52.43
C LEU A 258 4.03 -19.22 -53.36
N SER A 259 3.47 -18.02 -53.50
CA SER A 259 2.33 -17.79 -54.40
C SER A 259 2.71 -17.95 -55.88
N ALA A 260 3.92 -17.56 -56.28
CA ALA A 260 4.41 -17.75 -57.64
C ALA A 260 4.53 -19.24 -58.02
N VAL A 261 5.04 -20.08 -57.10
CA VAL A 261 5.17 -21.53 -57.33
C VAL A 261 3.80 -22.19 -57.47
N ILE A 262 2.85 -21.84 -56.60
CA ILE A 262 1.47 -22.34 -56.68
C ILE A 262 0.84 -21.95 -58.02
N ALA A 263 0.95 -20.68 -58.42
CA ALA A 263 0.40 -20.20 -59.69
C ALA A 263 1.01 -20.92 -60.89
N ALA A 264 2.33 -21.08 -60.93
CA ALA A 264 3.03 -21.82 -61.98
C ALA A 264 2.56 -23.28 -62.06
N CYS A 265 2.41 -23.95 -60.92
CA CYS A 265 1.92 -25.33 -60.85
C CYS A 265 0.47 -25.44 -61.36
N THR A 266 -0.41 -24.51 -60.96
CA THR A 266 -1.80 -24.48 -61.44
C THR A 266 -1.90 -24.23 -62.95
N ILE A 267 -1.06 -23.34 -63.52
CA ILE A 267 -1.02 -23.10 -64.97
C ILE A 267 -0.56 -24.35 -65.72
N PHE A 268 0.49 -25.02 -65.23
CA PHE A 268 1.01 -26.23 -65.86
C PHE A 268 -0.03 -27.36 -65.88
N LEU A 269 -0.80 -27.52 -64.79
CA LEU A 269 -1.89 -28.48 -64.72
C LEU A 269 -3.03 -28.14 -65.69
N ILE A 270 -3.40 -26.87 -65.82
CA ILE A 270 -4.42 -26.43 -66.77
C ILE A 270 -3.98 -26.69 -68.21
N ILE A 271 -2.73 -26.37 -68.56
CA ILE A 271 -2.19 -26.63 -69.91
C ILE A 271 -2.16 -28.14 -70.20
N TYR A 272 -1.75 -28.96 -69.23
CA TYR A 272 -1.75 -30.41 -69.37
C TYR A 272 -3.16 -30.96 -69.58
N TRP A 273 -4.14 -30.45 -68.83
CA TRP A 273 -5.55 -30.86 -68.95
C TRP A 273 -6.16 -30.46 -70.29
N LEU A 274 -5.78 -29.29 -70.83
CA LEU A 274 -6.21 -28.84 -72.16
C LEU A 274 -5.50 -29.56 -73.31
N SER A 275 -4.30 -30.09 -73.07
CA SER A 275 -3.52 -30.82 -74.09
C SER A 275 -3.83 -32.32 -74.12
N LYS A 276 -4.55 -32.82 -73.12
CA LYS A 276 -4.93 -34.23 -72.94
C LYS A 276 -6.25 -34.54 -73.66
#